data_AF-A0AA44Q6U3-F1
#
_entry.id   AF-A0AA44Q6U3-F1
#
_cell.length_a   1.000
_cell.length_b   1.000
_cell.length_c   1.000
_cell.angle_alpha   90.00
_cell.angle_beta   90.00
_cell.angle_gamma   90.00
#
_symmetry.space_group_name_H-M   'P 1'
#
loop_
_entity.id
_entity.type
_entity.pdbx_description
1 polymer ?
#
loop_
_entity_poly.entity_id
_entity_poly.type
_entity_poly.pdbx_seq_one_letter_code
_entity_poly.pdbx_strand_id
1 'polypeptide(L)' 'MPNNSIPNLDLGKQIEDMVKDFVQEKLEMILREEIQNFLKTEPQDAPNSKNGYYQRMLDTKFGRIEDLSV' A
#
# COMPACT_ATOMS: atom_id res chain seq x y z
N MET A 1 21.60 31.65 -24.09
CA MET A 1 20.42 31.58 -23.20
C MET A 1 19.94 30.14 -23.19
N PRO A 2 20.06 29.38 -22.08
CA PRO A 2 19.45 28.05 -22.05
C PRO A 2 17.94 28.24 -21.85
N ASN A 3 17.14 27.61 -22.72
CA ASN A 3 15.68 27.57 -22.59
C ASN A 3 15.33 26.76 -21.34
N ASN A 4 14.72 27.40 -20.35
CA ASN A 4 14.08 26.75 -19.20
C ASN A 4 12.79 26.04 -19.65
N SER A 5 12.95 24.89 -20.31
CA SER A 5 11.85 23.96 -20.52
C SER A 5 11.75 23.07 -19.27
N ILE A 6 10.75 23.30 -18.43
CA ILE A 6 10.39 22.39 -17.32
C ILE A 6 10.20 20.99 -17.93
N PRO A 7 10.80 19.93 -17.37
CA PRO A 7 10.73 18.60 -17.96
C PRO A 7 9.32 18.03 -17.79
N ASN A 8 8.46 18.22 -18.79
CA ASN A 8 7.11 17.63 -18.82
C ASN A 8 7.11 16.09 -18.65
N LEU A 9 8.24 15.43 -18.94
CA LEU A 9 8.46 14.00 -18.71
C LEU A 9 8.49 13.60 -17.22
N ASP A 10 8.68 14.54 -16.31
CA ASP A 10 8.86 14.26 -14.88
C ASP A 10 7.53 14.28 -14.11
N LEU A 11 6.62 15.20 -14.44
CA LEU A 11 5.36 15.36 -13.70
C LEU A 11 4.43 14.14 -13.79
N GLY A 12 4.29 13.54 -14.98
CA GLY A 12 3.43 12.37 -15.16
C GLY A 12 3.91 11.17 -14.34
N LYS A 13 5.22 10.95 -14.32
CA LYS A 13 5.85 9.88 -13.54
C LYS A 13 5.74 10.15 -12.03
N GLN A 14 5.95 11.39 -11.60
CA GLN A 14 5.77 11.77 -10.19
C GLN A 14 4.34 11.52 -9.69
N ILE A 15 3.34 11.81 -10.52
CA ILE A 15 1.93 11.53 -10.18
C ILE A 15 1.68 10.03 -10.12
N GLU A 16 2.21 9.25 -11.06
CA GLU A 16 2.10 7.79 -11.06
C GLU A 16 2.71 7.17 -9.80
N ASP A 17 3.94 7.57 -9.45
CA ASP A 17 4.64 7.12 -8.25
C ASP A 17 3.86 7.52 -6.98
N MET A 18 3.35 8.76 -6.91
CA MET A 18 2.55 9.23 -5.78
C MET A 18 1.23 8.45 -5.62
N VAL A 19 0.56 8.11 -6.72
CA VAL A 19 -0.66 7.29 -6.68
C VAL A 19 -0.34 5.88 -6.23
N LYS A 20 0.77 5.31 -6.69
CA LYS A 20 1.21 3.97 -6.29
C LYS A 20 1.52 3.91 -4.79
N ASP A 21 2.28 4.87 -4.28
CA ASP A 21 2.62 4.98 -2.85
C ASP A 21 1.36 5.16 -2.00
N PHE A 22 0.45 6.03 -2.44
CA PHE A 22 -0.84 6.23 -1.77
C PHE A 22 -1.66 4.94 -1.69
N VAL A 23 -1.75 4.19 -2.80
CA VAL A 23 -2.49 2.93 -2.85
C VAL A 23 -1.87 1.89 -1.92
N GLN A 24 -0.54 1.76 -1.91
CA GLN A 24 0.17 0.89 -0.98
C GLN A 24 -0.14 1.24 0.47
N GLU A 25 0.02 2.50 0.87
CA GLU A 25 -0.23 2.97 2.23
C GLU A 25 -1.67 2.66 2.68
N LYS A 26 -2.66 2.91 1.82
CA LYS A 26 -4.07 2.64 2.15
C LYS A 26 -4.38 1.15 2.24
N LEU A 27 -3.79 0.32 1.39
CA LEU A 27 -3.95 -1.13 1.48
C LEU A 27 -3.37 -1.68 2.77
N GLU A 28 -2.15 -1.26 3.15
CA GLU A 28 -1.55 -1.68 4.42
C GLU A 28 -2.38 -1.23 5.61
N MET A 29 -2.87 0.01 5.60
CA MET A 29 -3.75 0.54 6.63
C MET A 29 -5.04 -0.30 6.77
N ILE A 30 -5.74 -0.56 5.65
CA ILE A 30 -6.97 -1.35 5.67
C ILE A 30 -6.71 -2.76 6.21
N LEU A 31 -5.67 -3.44 5.72
CA LEU A 31 -5.36 -4.81 6.15
C LEU A 31 -5.00 -4.87 7.63
N ARG A 32 -4.26 -3.89 8.15
CA ARG A 32 -3.94 -3.78 9.58
C ARG A 32 -5.20 -3.60 10.42
N GLU A 33 -6.10 -2.71 9.99
CA GLU A 33 -7.36 -2.45 10.69
C GLU A 33 -8.32 -3.65 10.61
N GLU A 34 -8.39 -4.35 9.49
CA GLU A 34 -9.17 -5.59 9.35
C GLU A 34 -8.70 -6.66 10.33
N ILE A 35 -7.37 -6.89 10.45
CA ILE A 35 -6.81 -7.82 11.42
C ILE A 35 -7.15 -7.38 12.85
N GLN A 36 -7.03 -6.08 13.16
CA GLN A 36 -7.39 -5.57 14.49
C GLN A 36 -8.87 -5.74 14.80
N ASN A 37 -9.74 -5.45 13.84
CA ASN A 37 -11.17 -5.57 14.01
C ASN A 37 -11.55 -7.04 14.22
N PHE A 38 -11.07 -7.93 13.36
CA PHE A 38 -11.30 -9.38 13.47
C PHE A 38 -10.93 -9.91 14.85
N LEU A 39 -9.74 -9.56 15.36
CA LEU A 39 -9.29 -10.00 16.69
C LEU A 39 -10.13 -9.44 17.85
N LYS A 40 -10.80 -8.30 17.67
CA LYS A 40 -11.62 -7.63 18.69
C LYS A 40 -13.08 -8.07 18.68
N THR A 41 -13.67 -8.27 17.50
CA THR A 41 -15.12 -8.39 17.35
C THR A 41 -15.60 -9.82 17.13
N GLU A 42 -14.78 -10.67 16.53
CA GLU A 42 -15.21 -12.03 16.19
C GLU A 42 -15.22 -12.93 17.44
N PRO A 43 -16.26 -13.76 17.63
CA PRO A 43 -16.28 -14.75 18.70
C PRO A 43 -15.07 -15.68 18.58
N GLN A 44 -14.19 -15.63 19.58
CA GLN A 44 -13.04 -16.51 19.63
C GLN A 44 -13.44 -17.85 20.27
N ASP A 45 -13.68 -18.87 19.46
CA ASP A 45 -13.81 -20.27 19.93
C ASP A 45 -12.49 -20.77 20.56
N ALA A 46 -11.37 -20.13 20.19
CA ALA A 46 -10.03 -20.38 20.71
C ALA A 46 -9.23 -19.07 20.78
N PRO A 47 -8.26 -18.95 21.72
CA PRO A 47 -7.42 -17.75 21.81
C PRO A 47 -6.67 -17.51 20.49
N ASN A 48 -6.87 -16.34 19.90
CA ASN A 48 -6.26 -15.95 18.62
C ASN A 48 -5.31 -14.75 18.80
N SER A 49 -4.17 -14.78 18.12
CA SER A 49 -3.15 -13.73 18.19
C SER A 49 -2.44 -13.56 16.84
N LYS A 50 -1.80 -12.41 16.63
CA LYS A 50 -1.05 -12.15 15.39
C LYS A 50 0.13 -13.10 15.23
N ASN A 51 0.28 -13.68 14.05
CA ASN A 51 1.39 -14.57 13.70
C ASN A 51 2.45 -13.88 12.83
N GLY A 52 3.02 -12.78 13.32
CA GLY A 52 4.09 -12.05 12.62
C GLY A 52 3.62 -11.12 11.49
N TYR A 53 4.56 -10.84 10.57
CA TYR A 53 4.38 -9.95 9.42
C TYR A 53 4.54 -10.73 8.13
N TYR A 54 3.86 -10.31 7.07
CA TYR A 54 4.06 -10.88 5.74
C TYR A 54 4.27 -9.80 4.68
N GLN A 55 5.14 -10.10 3.72
CA GLN A 55 5.40 -9.28 2.55
C GLN A 55 4.84 -9.97 1.30
N ARG A 56 4.26 -9.21 0.39
CA ARG A 56 3.79 -9.74 -0.91
C ARG A 56 3.90 -8.72 -2.03
N MET A 57 4.09 -9.22 -3.24
CA MET A 57 3.90 -8.44 -4.46
C MET A 57 2.40 -8.42 -4.81
N LEU A 58 1.88 -7.27 -5.24
CA LEU A 58 0.49 -7.09 -5.63
C LEU A 58 0.38 -6.27 -6.91
N ASP A 59 -0.20 -6.88 -7.94
CA ASP A 59 -0.53 -6.20 -9.19
C ASP A 59 -1.84 -5.42 -9.04
N THR A 60 -1.78 -4.10 -9.22
CA THR A 60 -2.95 -3.21 -9.18
C THR A 60 -3.16 -2.54 -10.54
N LYS A 61 -4.34 -1.92 -10.72
CA LYS A 61 -4.61 -1.09 -11.91
C LYS A 61 -3.68 0.13 -12.04
N PHE A 62 -2.94 0.47 -10.98
CA PHE A 62 -1.99 1.58 -10.92
C PHE A 62 -0.54 1.11 -10.98
N GLY A 63 -0.30 -0.17 -11.28
CA GLY A 63 1.02 -0.78 -11.33
C GLY A 63 1.26 -1.82 -10.25
N ARG A 64 2.44 -2.44 -10.31
CA ARG A 64 2.89 -3.50 -9.40
C ARG A 64 3.48 -2.91 -8.13
N ILE A 65 2.89 -3.23 -6.97
CA ILE A 65 3.47 -2.96 -5.65
C ILE A 65 4.39 -4.14 -5.32
N GLU A 66 5.67 -3.89 -5.06
CA GLU A 66 6.67 -4.95 -4.87
C GLU A 66 6.78 -5.39 -3.40
N ASP A 67 6.49 -4.48 -2.46
CA ASP A 67 6.83 -4.62 -1.04
C ASP A 67 5.65 -4.29 -0.11
N LEU A 68 4.44 -4.72 -0.48
CA LEU A 68 3.28 -4.57 0.40
C LEU A 68 3.50 -5.37 1.70
N SER A 69 3.50 -4.68 2.84
CA SER A 69 3.85 -5.26 4.14
C SER A 69 2.75 -5.03 5.19
N VAL A 70 2.28 -6.11 5.82
CA VAL A 70 1.21 -6.06 6.84
C VAL A 70 1.71 -6.63 8.15
#